data_AF-A0A382RV79-F1
#
_entry.id   AF-A0A382RV79-F1
#
_cell.length_a   1.000
_cell.length_b   1.000
_cell.length_c   1.000
_cell.angle_alpha   90.00
_cell.angle_beta   90.00
_cell.angle_gamma   90.00
#
_symmetry.space_group_name_H-M   'P 1'
#
loop_
_entity.id
_entity.type
_entity.pdbx_description
1 polymer ?
#
loop_
_entity_poly.entity_id
_entity_poly.type
_entity_poly.pdbx_seq_one_letter_code
_entity_poly.pdbx_strand_id
1 'polypeptide(L)'
;PNVAQLKKIIKKTLTDCYKLDKIGLDHGELSNITKHVIVGKKITILDFESSSVDRRVSNVTSATQAFYIGSGISKIVNPLCKPSRKSKIISVLRKYKTDQTKENFLDLLKVLNL
;
A
#
# COMPACT_ATOMS: atom_id res chain seq x y z
N PRO A 1 5.82 1.71 17.82
CA PRO A 1 6.27 2.70 16.81
C PRO A 1 5.71 4.09 17.11
N ASN A 2 6.54 5.13 17.07
CA ASN A 2 6.00 6.49 17.04
C ASN A 2 5.32 6.75 15.68
N VAL A 3 4.47 7.78 15.59
CA VAL A 3 3.69 8.07 14.38
C VAL A 3 4.58 8.24 13.14
N ALA A 4 5.75 8.88 13.29
CA ALA A 4 6.70 9.08 12.20
C ALA A 4 7.27 7.75 11.68
N GLN A 5 7.60 6.82 12.58
CA GLN A 5 8.07 5.48 12.22
C GLN A 5 6.98 4.68 11.49
N LEU A 6 5.73 4.74 11.96
CA LEU A 6 4.61 4.09 11.28
C LEU A 6 4.42 4.63 9.85
N LYS A 7 4.42 5.96 9.68
CA LYS A 7 4.35 6.59 8.35
C LYS A 7 5.50 6.14 7.44
N LYS A 8 6.73 6.07 7.97
CA LYS A 8 7.90 5.59 7.23
C LYS A 8 7.74 4.13 6.79
N ILE A 9 7.20 3.27 7.66
CA ILE A 9 6.91 1.87 7.34
C ILE A 9 5.92 1.79 6.19
N ILE A 10 4.75 2.42 6.34
CA ILE A 10 3.69 2.38 5.32
C ILE A 10 4.19 2.94 3.99
N LYS A 11 4.87 4.09 4.00
CA LYS A 11 5.43 4.71 2.79
C LYS A 11 6.41 3.79 2.09
N LYS A 12 7.31 3.13 2.84
CA LYS A 12 8.27 2.18 2.27
C LYS A 12 7.57 0.97 1.67
N THR A 13 6.61 0.37 2.38
CA THR A 13 5.82 -0.75 1.87
C THR A 13 5.07 -0.39 0.59
N LEU A 14 4.41 0.77 0.54
CA LEU A 14 3.72 1.24 -0.66
C LEU A 14 4.69 1.53 -1.81
N THR A 15 5.91 2.01 -1.51
CA THR A 15 6.95 2.23 -2.53
C THR A 15 7.46 0.91 -3.11
N ASP A 16 7.59 -0.13 -2.30
CA ASP A 16 7.96 -1.46 -2.80
C ASP A 16 6.83 -2.08 -3.62
N CYS A 17 5.57 -1.94 -3.18
CA CYS A 17 4.40 -2.32 -3.97
C CYS A 17 4.35 -1.60 -5.31
N TYR A 18 4.69 -0.31 -5.35
CA TYR A 18 4.77 0.46 -6.59
C TYR A 18 5.82 -0.11 -7.55
N LYS A 19 6.98 -0.51 -7.03
CA LYS A 19 8.02 -1.17 -7.85
C LYS A 19 7.52 -2.49 -8.43
N LEU A 20 6.81 -3.30 -7.63
CA LEU A 20 6.20 -4.55 -8.09
C LEU A 20 5.18 -4.30 -9.20
N ASP A 21 4.29 -3.32 -9.02
CA ASP A 21 3.34 -2.92 -10.06
C ASP A 21 4.07 -2.48 -11.35
N LYS A 22 5.14 -1.69 -11.23
CA LYS A 22 5.91 -1.20 -12.39
C LYS A 22 6.63 -2.29 -13.18
N ILE A 23 6.99 -3.41 -12.56
CA ILE A 23 7.61 -4.55 -13.24
C ILE A 23 6.59 -5.61 -13.67
N GLY A 24 5.29 -5.38 -13.45
CA GLY A 24 4.25 -6.32 -13.84
C GLY A 24 4.12 -7.56 -12.94
N LEU A 25 4.67 -7.52 -11.72
CA LEU A 25 4.58 -8.64 -10.77
C LEU A 25 3.49 -8.40 -9.74
N ASP A 26 2.40 -9.16 -9.80
CA ASP A 26 1.33 -9.11 -8.81
C ASP A 26 1.61 -10.10 -7.67
N HIS A 27 1.63 -9.63 -6.43
CA HIS A 27 1.92 -10.48 -5.27
C HIS A 27 0.78 -11.43 -4.90
N GLY A 28 -0.48 -11.02 -5.09
CA GLY A 28 -1.66 -11.85 -4.79
C GLY A 28 -2.21 -11.77 -3.37
N GLU A 29 -1.41 -11.42 -2.35
CA GLU A 29 -1.82 -11.57 -0.93
C GLU A 29 -1.68 -10.30 -0.07
N LEU A 30 -1.39 -9.16 -0.68
CA LEU A 30 -1.18 -7.90 0.04
C LEU A 30 -2.45 -7.32 0.71
N SER A 31 -3.62 -7.92 0.49
CA SER A 31 -4.83 -7.63 1.28
C SER A 31 -4.70 -8.11 2.73
N ASN A 32 -3.83 -9.10 3.00
CA ASN A 32 -3.49 -9.61 4.34
C ASN A 32 -2.11 -9.15 4.81
N ILE A 33 -1.83 -7.86 4.61
CA ILE A 33 -0.48 -7.27 4.75
C ILE A 33 0.22 -7.54 6.09
N THR A 34 -0.54 -7.79 7.16
CA THR A 34 -0.01 -8.12 8.49
C THR A 34 0.71 -9.46 8.56
N LYS A 35 0.47 -10.37 7.60
CA LYS A 35 1.16 -11.67 7.52
C LYS A 35 2.37 -11.64 6.57
N HIS A 36 2.36 -10.76 5.57
CA HIS A 36 3.34 -10.76 4.46
C HIS A 36 4.34 -9.59 4.50
N VAL A 37 4.27 -8.72 5.51
CA VAL A 37 5.24 -7.63 5.70
C VAL A 37 5.97 -7.80 7.03
N ILE A 38 7.27 -8.06 6.97
CA ILE A 38 8.13 -8.08 8.16
C ILE A 38 8.63 -6.66 8.43
N VAL A 39 8.43 -6.21 9.67
CA VAL A 39 8.96 -4.95 10.20
C VAL A 39 10.10 -5.28 11.17
N GLY A 40 11.34 -5.31 10.66
CA GLY A 40 12.56 -5.58 11.44
C GLY A 40 13.66 -4.55 11.17
N LYS A 41 14.91 -4.99 10.99
CA LYS A 41 16.02 -4.09 10.54
C LYS A 41 15.74 -3.45 9.18
N LYS A 42 14.94 -4.12 8.34
CA LYS A 42 14.43 -3.62 7.05
C LYS A 42 12.93 -3.94 6.96
N ILE A 43 12.22 -3.13 6.19
CA ILE A 43 10.82 -3.38 5.81
C ILE A 43 10.86 -4.13 4.48
N THR A 44 10.39 -5.36 4.49
CA THR A 44 10.47 -6.28 3.34
C THR A 44 9.13 -6.97 3.14
N ILE A 45 8.69 -7.04 1.88
CA ILE A 45 7.55 -7.84 1.45
C ILE A 45 8.05 -9.28 1.25
N LEU A 46 7.39 -10.24 1.88
CA LEU A 46 7.73 -11.66 1.80
C LEU A 46 6.60 -12.45 1.17
N ASP A 47 6.89 -13.71 0.85
CA ASP A 47 5.91 -14.71 0.41
C ASP A 47 5.37 -14.45 -1.00
N PHE A 48 6.19 -14.79 -2.00
CA PHE A 48 5.88 -14.65 -3.42
C PHE A 48 5.30 -15.93 -4.03
N GLU A 49 4.92 -16.91 -3.22
CA GLU A 49 4.40 -18.21 -3.71
C GLU A 49 3.16 -18.02 -4.58
N SER A 50 2.28 -17.10 -4.21
CA SER A 50 1.09 -16.75 -4.97
C SER A 50 1.30 -15.64 -6.00
N SER A 51 2.55 -15.22 -6.26
CA SER A 51 2.84 -14.15 -7.20
C SER A 51 2.63 -14.57 -8.65
N SER A 52 2.26 -13.61 -9.51
CA SER A 52 1.93 -13.86 -10.91
C SER A 52 2.31 -12.68 -11.78
N VAL A 53 2.78 -12.99 -12.99
CA VAL A 53 3.00 -12.01 -14.08
C VAL A 53 1.81 -11.93 -15.04
N ASP A 54 0.87 -12.87 -14.97
CA ASP A 54 -0.32 -12.94 -15.82
C ASP A 54 -1.49 -12.13 -15.25
N ARG A 55 -1.55 -12.01 -13.91
CA ARG A 55 -2.58 -11.20 -13.25
C ARG A 55 -2.29 -9.72 -13.39
N ARG A 56 -3.35 -8.92 -13.55
CA ARG A 56 -3.25 -7.46 -13.47
C ARG A 56 -2.75 -7.05 -12.10
N VAL A 57 -1.59 -6.40 -12.07
CA VAL A 57 -0.97 -5.92 -10.83
C VAL A 57 -1.87 -4.97 -10.04
N SER A 58 -1.91 -5.20 -8.73
CA SER A 58 -2.77 -4.44 -7.83
C SER A 58 -2.12 -4.19 -6.47
N ASN A 59 -0.80 -4.31 -6.37
CA ASN A 59 -0.08 -4.36 -5.10
C ASN A 59 -0.31 -3.10 -4.26
N VAL A 60 -0.14 -1.91 -4.86
CA VAL A 60 -0.37 -0.63 -4.15
C VAL A 60 -1.83 -0.51 -3.72
N THR A 61 -2.76 -0.98 -4.55
CA THR A 61 -4.19 -0.91 -4.25
C THR A 61 -4.53 -1.81 -3.06
N SER A 62 -4.09 -3.07 -3.09
CA SER A 62 -4.32 -4.07 -2.05
C SER A 62 -3.69 -3.64 -0.72
N ALA A 63 -2.44 -3.18 -0.74
CA ALA A 63 -1.75 -2.69 0.44
C ALA A 63 -2.43 -1.43 1.03
N THR A 64 -2.86 -0.48 0.19
CA THR A 64 -3.55 0.72 0.68
C THR A 64 -4.90 0.38 1.31
N GLN A 65 -5.66 -0.53 0.70
CA GLN A 65 -6.93 -0.97 1.28
C GLN A 65 -6.72 -1.67 2.62
N ALA A 66 -5.68 -2.51 2.71
CA ALA A 66 -5.26 -3.15 3.96
C ALA A 66 -4.85 -2.11 5.00
N PHE A 67 -4.10 -1.06 4.68
CA PHE A 67 -3.69 -0.08 5.69
C PHE A 67 -4.80 0.91 6.10
N TYR A 68 -5.74 1.27 5.21
CA TYR A 68 -6.56 2.48 5.42
C TYR A 68 -8.08 2.30 5.33
N ILE A 69 -8.60 1.20 4.77
CA ILE A 69 -10.02 1.12 4.38
C ILE A 69 -10.84 0.09 5.16
N GLY A 70 -10.42 -1.18 5.18
CA GLY A 70 -11.32 -2.29 5.51
C GLY A 70 -10.79 -3.32 6.50
N SER A 71 -9.61 -3.08 7.07
CA SER A 71 -8.93 -4.07 7.92
C SER A 71 -8.94 -3.67 9.40
N GLY A 72 -8.58 -4.61 10.28
CA GLY A 72 -8.27 -4.30 11.68
C GLY A 72 -7.16 -3.26 11.83
N ILE A 73 -6.10 -3.34 11.00
CA ILE A 73 -4.96 -2.41 11.08
C ILE A 73 -5.37 -0.97 10.70
N SER A 74 -6.38 -0.79 9.83
CA SER A 74 -6.88 0.54 9.47
C SER A 74 -7.45 1.33 10.64
N LYS A 75 -8.00 0.64 11.66
CA LYS A 75 -8.49 1.26 12.90
C LYS A 75 -7.37 1.87 13.73
N ILE A 76 -6.14 1.36 13.60
CA ILE A 76 -4.94 1.84 14.29
C ILE A 76 -4.25 2.92 13.44
N VAL A 77 -4.13 2.69 12.13
CA VAL A 77 -3.42 3.59 11.21
C VAL A 77 -4.16 4.92 11.04
N ASN A 78 -5.48 4.92 10.87
CA ASN A 78 -6.24 6.12 10.53
C ASN A 78 -6.15 7.23 11.60
N PRO A 79 -6.31 6.95 12.91
CA PRO A 79 -6.17 7.98 13.96
C PRO A 79 -4.75 8.57 14.04
N LEU A 80 -3.72 7.75 13.78
CA LEU A 80 -2.32 8.15 13.90
C LEU A 80 -1.83 8.92 12.67
N CYS A 81 -2.13 8.43 11.47
CA CYS A 81 -1.65 9.01 10.23
C CYS A 81 -2.55 10.15 9.72
N LYS A 82 -3.83 10.20 10.13
CA LYS A 82 -4.82 11.21 9.74
C LYS A 82 -4.87 11.41 8.22
N PRO A 83 -5.21 10.37 7.43
CA PRO A 83 -5.33 10.48 5.98
C PRO A 83 -6.56 11.33 5.59
N SER A 84 -6.69 11.61 4.30
CA SER A 84 -7.90 12.18 3.70
C SER A 84 -9.11 11.26 3.86
N ARG A 85 -10.31 11.79 3.62
CA ARG A 85 -11.57 11.01 3.66
C ARG A 85 -11.49 9.77 2.75
N LYS A 86 -12.09 8.67 3.19
CA LYS A 86 -12.15 7.38 2.46
C LYS A 86 -12.55 7.52 0.99
N SER A 87 -13.54 8.36 0.67
CA SER A 87 -13.97 8.60 -0.71
C SER A 87 -12.86 9.18 -1.59
N LYS A 88 -12.04 10.09 -1.04
CA LYS A 88 -10.89 10.67 -1.75
C LYS A 88 -9.79 9.64 -1.99
N ILE A 89 -9.49 8.80 -0.99
CA ILE A 89 -8.53 7.70 -1.13
C ILE A 89 -8.97 6.75 -2.24
N ILE A 90 -10.25 6.33 -2.24
CA ILE A 90 -10.81 5.44 -3.27
C ILE A 90 -10.72 6.07 -4.66
N SER A 91 -11.03 7.36 -4.78
CA SER A 91 -10.93 8.09 -6.06
C SER A 91 -9.51 8.09 -6.61
N VAL A 92 -8.50 8.39 -5.79
CA VAL A 92 -7.10 8.41 -6.22
C VAL A 92 -6.59 7.00 -6.52
N LEU A 93 -7.00 5.98 -5.75
CA LEU A 93 -6.68 4.58 -6.03
C LEU A 93 -7.24 4.12 -7.38
N ARG A 94 -8.46 4.51 -7.74
CA ARG A 94 -9.03 4.21 -9.06
C ARG A 94 -8.19 4.81 -10.19
N LYS A 95 -7.76 6.07 -10.02
CA LYS A 95 -6.87 6.74 -10.98
C LYS A 95 -5.55 5.99 -11.13
N TYR A 96 -4.89 5.67 -10.02
CA TYR A 96 -3.65 4.90 -10.01
C TYR A 96 -3.80 3.51 -10.65
N LYS A 97 -4.89 2.79 -10.36
CA LYS A 97 -5.13 1.45 -10.93
C LYS A 97 -5.27 1.50 -12.45
N THR A 98 -5.83 2.58 -12.99
CA THR A 98 -5.94 2.81 -14.43
C THR A 98 -4.60 3.22 -15.03
N ASP A 99 -3.86 4.11 -14.36
CA ASP A 99 -2.58 4.63 -14.83
C ASP A 99 -1.55 4.68 -13.69
N GLN A 100 -0.57 3.80 -13.73
CA GLN A 100 0.43 3.58 -12.67
C GLN A 100 1.65 4.51 -12.81
N THR A 101 1.40 5.77 -13.16
CA THR A 101 2.42 6.82 -13.23
C THR A 101 2.97 7.17 -11.85
N LYS A 102 4.16 7.76 -11.83
CA LYS A 102 4.80 8.24 -10.60
C LYS A 102 3.96 9.34 -9.96
N GLU A 103 3.38 10.20 -10.76
CA GLU A 103 2.50 11.30 -10.37
C GLU A 103 1.27 10.75 -9.63
N ASN A 104 0.57 9.75 -10.20
CA ASN A 104 -0.59 9.14 -9.54
C ASN A 104 -0.22 8.42 -8.24
N PHE A 105 0.99 7.84 -8.16
CA PHE A 105 1.50 7.26 -6.93
C PHE A 105 1.81 8.34 -5.86
N LEU A 106 2.42 9.45 -6.24
CA LEU A 106 2.70 10.56 -5.32
C LEU A 106 1.41 11.24 -4.84
N ASP A 107 0.42 11.40 -5.71
CA ASP A 107 -0.93 11.87 -5.35
C ASP A 107 -1.57 10.96 -4.29
N LEU A 108 -1.38 9.64 -4.42
CA LEU A 108 -1.84 8.68 -3.42
C LEU A 108 -1.15 8.90 -2.06
N LEU A 109 0.18 9.00 -2.03
CA LEU A 109 0.91 9.25 -0.78
C LEU A 109 0.46 10.55 -0.10
N LYS A 110 0.20 11.60 -0.89
CA LYS A 110 -0.31 12.89 -0.39
C LYS A 110 -1.66 12.73 0.30
N VAL A 111 -2.62 12.02 -0.30
CA VAL A 111 -3.94 11.81 0.34
C VAL A 111 -3.87 10.89 1.55
N LEU A 112 -2.83 10.06 1.67
CA LEU A 112 -2.57 9.21 2.83
C LEU A 112 -1.76 9.94 3.93
N ASN A 113 -1.33 11.18 3.69
CA ASN A 113 -0.52 11.99 4.59
C ASN A 113 0.86 11.35 4.91
N LEU A 114 1.54 10.85 3.87
CA LEU A 114 2.82 10.12 3.92
C LEU A 114 3.97 10.83 3.19
#